data_AF-A0A955U4W3-F1
#
_entry.id   AF-A0A955U4W3-F1
#
_cell.length_a   1.000
_cell.length_b   1.000
_cell.length_c   1.000
_cell.angle_alpha   90.00
_cell.angle_beta   90.00
_cell.angle_gamma   90.00
#
_symmetry.space_group_name_H-M   'P 1'
#
loop_
_entity.id
_entity.type
_entity.pdbx_description
1 polymer ?
#
loop_
_entity_poly.entity_id
_entity_poly.type
_entity_poly.pdbx_seq_one_letter_code
_entity_poly.pdbx_strand_id
1 'polypeptide(L)'
;MPRAAFALMVTAVVAGCGDRCENLCTSVGLELGTCKPQSLTWNDLGARSRSDFVNQCQQQWGRERIDLSASDLRLALAACKDTQRELDTLTCDEVLALYGPTE
;
A
#
# COMPACT_ATOMS: atom_id res chain seq x y z
N MET A 1 9.84 -36.15 36.35
CA MET A 1 9.35 -36.28 34.96
C MET A 1 8.69 -34.95 34.57
N PRO A 2 9.37 -34.04 33.85
CA PRO A 2 8.77 -32.77 33.47
C PRO A 2 7.80 -33.00 32.30
N ARG A 3 6.52 -32.67 32.49
CA ARG A 3 5.50 -32.70 31.44
C ARG A 3 5.70 -31.50 30.52
N ALA A 4 5.78 -31.79 29.23
CA ALA A 4 6.05 -30.86 28.15
C ALA A 4 5.11 -29.65 28.17
N ALA A 5 5.70 -28.45 28.14
CA ALA A 5 5.01 -27.21 27.82
C ALA A 5 4.70 -27.22 26.32
N PHE A 6 3.44 -27.41 25.96
CA PHE A 6 2.96 -27.24 24.59
C PHE A 6 2.81 -25.73 24.35
N ALA A 7 3.84 -25.11 23.80
CA ALA A 7 3.79 -23.72 23.35
C ALA A 7 2.89 -23.62 22.11
N LEU A 8 1.67 -23.12 22.32
CA LEU A 8 0.71 -22.82 21.26
C LEU A 8 1.19 -21.54 20.55
N MET A 9 2.00 -21.72 19.51
CA MET A 9 2.50 -20.64 18.67
C MET A 9 1.34 -20.18 17.76
N VAL A 10 0.54 -19.24 18.26
CA VAL A 10 -0.45 -18.52 17.47
C VAL A 10 0.31 -17.53 16.58
N THR A 11 0.71 -17.97 15.39
CA THR A 11 1.08 -17.08 14.29
C THR A 11 -0.18 -16.38 13.81
N ALA A 12 -0.54 -15.30 14.52
CA ALA A 12 -1.54 -14.36 14.05
C ALA A 12 -1.02 -13.74 12.76
N VAL A 13 -1.57 -14.21 11.63
CA VAL A 13 -1.47 -13.51 10.36
C VAL A 13 -2.11 -12.14 10.59
N VAL A 14 -1.27 -11.11 10.65
CA VAL A 14 -1.72 -9.72 10.73
C VAL A 14 -2.31 -9.37 9.36
N ALA A 15 -3.54 -9.82 9.12
CA ALA A 15 -4.39 -9.24 8.08
C ALA A 15 -4.56 -7.77 8.48
N GLY A 16 -3.93 -6.88 7.72
CA GLY A 16 -3.83 -5.46 8.04
C GLY A 16 -5.19 -4.86 8.39
N CYS A 17 -5.27 -4.24 9.56
CA CYS A 17 -6.38 -3.37 9.94
C CYS A 17 -6.31 -2.10 9.08
N GLY A 18 -6.74 -2.20 7.82
CA GLY A 18 -6.82 -1.06 6.92
C GLY A 18 -7.92 -1.24 5.89
N ASP A 19 -8.53 -0.12 5.47
CA ASP A 19 -9.50 -0.12 4.38
C ASP A 19 -8.83 -0.39 3.02
N ARG A 20 -9.64 -0.50 1.97
CA ARG A 20 -9.16 -0.90 0.64
C ARG A 20 -8.16 0.09 0.05
N CYS A 21 -8.27 1.37 0.36
CA CYS A 21 -7.34 2.39 -0.13
C CYS A 21 -6.04 2.40 0.70
N GLU A 22 -6.11 2.15 2.00
CA GLU A 22 -4.91 1.99 2.84
C GLU A 22 -4.07 0.77 2.42
N ASN A 23 -4.75 -0.31 2.00
CA ASN A 23 -4.12 -1.49 1.42
C ASN A 23 -3.51 -1.18 0.03
N LEU A 24 -4.22 -0.43 -0.83
CA LEU A 24 -3.68 -0.01 -2.12
C LEU A 24 -2.38 0.81 -1.95
N CYS A 25 -2.33 1.77 -1.02
CA CYS A 25 -1.09 2.50 -0.70
C CYS A 25 0.09 1.57 -0.40
N THR A 26 -0.17 0.49 0.33
CA THR A 26 0.86 -0.49 0.70
C THR A 26 1.31 -1.32 -0.51
N SER A 27 0.37 -1.74 -1.36
CA SER A 27 0.64 -2.45 -2.61
C SER A 27 1.45 -1.58 -3.58
N VAL A 28 1.03 -0.33 -3.82
CA VAL A 28 1.78 0.60 -4.68
C VAL A 28 3.19 0.80 -4.17
N GLY A 29 3.37 1.02 -2.86
CA GLY A 29 4.69 1.14 -2.26
C GLY A 29 5.52 -0.14 -2.37
N LEU A 30 4.91 -1.34 -2.40
CA LEU A 30 5.62 -2.60 -2.65
C LEU A 30 6.08 -2.68 -4.10
N GLU A 31 5.16 -2.51 -5.04
CA GLU A 31 5.44 -2.62 -6.48
C GLU A 31 6.46 -1.59 -6.94
N LEU A 32 6.35 -0.32 -6.51
CA LEU A 32 7.38 0.68 -6.78
C LEU A 32 8.74 0.28 -6.23
N GLY A 33 8.79 -0.30 -5.03
CA GLY A 33 10.03 -0.77 -4.42
C GLY A 33 10.68 -1.91 -5.20
N THR A 34 9.88 -2.78 -5.80
CA THR A 34 10.32 -3.89 -6.65
C THR A 34 10.76 -3.40 -8.03
N CYS A 35 10.00 -2.49 -8.62
CA CYS A 35 10.17 -2.07 -10.02
C CYS A 35 11.19 -0.95 -10.22
N LYS A 36 11.43 -0.11 -9.22
CA LYS A 36 12.36 1.01 -9.38
C LYS A 36 13.79 0.51 -9.64
N PRO A 37 14.54 1.14 -10.57
CA PRO A 37 15.96 0.86 -10.72
C PRO A 37 16.75 1.36 -9.50
N GLN A 38 18.01 0.92 -9.37
CA GLN A 38 18.90 1.38 -8.28
C GLN A 38 19.24 2.87 -8.38
N SER A 39 19.21 3.44 -9.59
CA SER A 39 19.42 4.86 -9.83
C SER A 39 18.27 5.74 -9.31
N LEU A 40 17.08 5.18 -9.15
CA LEU A 40 15.91 5.89 -8.63
C LEU A 40 15.81 5.67 -7.12
N THR A 41 15.87 6.75 -6.35
CA THR A 41 15.73 6.72 -4.89
C THR A 41 14.30 7.04 -4.48
N TRP A 42 13.96 6.74 -3.23
CA TRP A 42 12.66 7.14 -2.69
C TRP A 42 12.51 8.66 -2.63
N ASN A 43 13.61 9.41 -2.48
CA ASN A 43 13.55 10.87 -2.44
C ASN A 43 13.11 11.46 -3.78
N ASP A 44 13.48 10.80 -4.89
CA ASP A 44 13.02 11.18 -6.23
C ASP A 44 11.50 10.95 -6.41
N LEU A 45 10.92 10.08 -5.57
CA LEU A 45 9.48 9.82 -5.46
C LEU A 45 8.81 10.66 -4.36
N GLY A 46 9.49 11.69 -3.84
CA GLY A 46 8.97 12.57 -2.79
C GLY A 46 8.89 11.94 -1.39
N ALA A 47 9.53 10.80 -1.15
CA ALA A 47 9.48 10.09 0.12
C ALA A 47 10.87 9.74 0.67
N ARG A 48 11.03 9.72 1.99
CA ARG A 48 12.34 9.38 2.61
C ARG A 48 12.68 7.89 2.52
N SER A 49 11.65 7.05 2.39
CA SER A 49 11.74 5.59 2.32
C SER A 49 10.43 5.02 1.79
N ARG A 50 10.40 3.72 1.47
CA ARG A 50 9.16 3.00 1.15
C ARG A 50 8.09 3.20 2.22
N SER A 51 8.46 3.02 3.50
CA SER A 51 7.52 3.14 4.61
C SER A 51 6.99 4.57 4.75
N ASP A 52 7.85 5.57 4.49
CA ASP A 52 7.45 6.97 4.48
C ASP A 52 6.45 7.25 3.34
N PHE A 53 6.68 6.73 2.13
CA PHE A 53 5.74 6.82 1.01
C PHE A 53 4.36 6.24 1.38
N VAL A 54 4.32 5.02 1.91
CA VAL A 54 3.08 4.34 2.31
C VAL A 54 2.35 5.15 3.38
N ASN A 55 3.07 5.64 4.39
CA ASN A 55 2.51 6.47 5.46
C ASN A 55 1.94 7.78 4.92
N GLN A 56 2.64 8.46 4.02
CA GLN A 56 2.17 9.71 3.40
C GLN A 56 0.88 9.47 2.60
N CYS A 57 0.84 8.40 1.79
CA CYS A 57 -0.35 7.99 1.02
C CYS A 57 -1.54 7.69 1.95
N GLN A 58 -1.34 6.90 3.00
CA GLN A 58 -2.39 6.57 3.97
C GLN A 58 -2.88 7.79 4.74
N GLN A 59 -1.98 8.70 5.12
CA GLN A 59 -2.37 9.95 5.77
C GLN A 59 -3.15 10.87 4.83
N GLN A 60 -2.79 10.92 3.54
CA GLN A 60 -3.54 11.67 2.54
C GLN A 60 -4.95 11.10 2.38
N TRP A 61 -5.08 9.80 2.15
CA TRP A 61 -6.37 9.13 2.10
C TRP A 61 -7.18 9.36 3.38
N GLY A 62 -6.53 9.26 4.54
CA GLY A 62 -7.13 9.50 5.84
C GLY A 62 -7.72 10.90 6.00
N ARG A 63 -7.15 11.92 5.35
CA ARG A 63 -7.70 13.28 5.30
C ARG A 63 -8.86 13.37 4.30
N GLU A 64 -8.66 12.89 3.08
CA GLU A 64 -9.66 12.96 2.01
C GLU A 64 -10.95 12.22 2.38
N ARG A 65 -10.84 11.04 3.00
CA ARG A 65 -12.01 10.22 3.36
C ARG A 65 -12.93 10.86 4.40
N ILE A 66 -12.43 11.80 5.20
CA ILE A 66 -13.24 12.50 6.23
C ILE A 66 -14.27 13.41 5.56
N ASP A 67 -13.93 13.97 4.40
CA ASP A 67 -14.78 14.92 3.68
C ASP A 67 -15.74 14.24 2.70
N LEU A 68 -15.65 12.91 2.54
CA LEU A 68 -16.49 12.14 1.63
C LEU A 68 -17.85 11.83 2.24
N SER A 69 -18.89 11.96 1.42
CA SER A 69 -20.20 11.40 1.76
C SER A 69 -20.14 9.86 1.83
N ALA A 70 -21.12 9.24 2.49
CA ALA A 70 -21.19 7.78 2.56
C ALA A 70 -21.34 7.11 1.18
N SER A 71 -21.88 7.81 0.17
CA SER A 71 -21.90 7.32 -1.22
C SER A 71 -20.53 7.42 -1.86
N ASP A 72 -19.85 8.56 -1.73
CA ASP A 72 -18.56 8.79 -2.37
C ASP A 72 -17.49 7.89 -1.77
N LEU A 73 -17.51 7.69 -0.45
CA LEU A 73 -16.63 6.75 0.24
C LEU A 73 -16.78 5.33 -0.32
N ARG A 74 -18.01 4.87 -0.56
CA ARG A 74 -18.25 3.54 -1.15
C ARG A 74 -17.68 3.43 -2.56
N LEU A 75 -17.81 4.49 -3.37
CA LEU A 75 -17.25 4.54 -4.72
C LEU A 75 -15.72 4.54 -4.68
N ALA A 76 -15.11 5.37 -3.83
CA ALA A 76 -13.67 5.43 -3.65
C ALA A 76 -13.09 4.08 -3.20
N LEU A 77 -13.71 3.44 -2.21
CA LEU A 77 -13.32 2.10 -1.74
C LEU A 77 -13.51 1.01 -2.82
N ALA A 78 -14.45 1.18 -3.75
CA ALA A 78 -14.59 0.28 -4.89
C ALA A 78 -13.45 0.52 -5.90
N ALA A 79 -13.21 1.78 -6.27
CA ALA A 79 -12.13 2.18 -7.16
C ALA A 79 -10.76 1.70 -6.65
N CYS A 80 -10.44 1.91 -5.37
CA CYS A 80 -9.17 1.44 -4.80
C CYS A 80 -8.98 -0.09 -4.92
N LYS A 81 -10.07 -0.86 -4.80
CA LYS A 81 -10.01 -2.32 -4.97
C LYS A 81 -9.80 -2.72 -6.43
N ASP A 82 -10.45 -2.03 -7.35
CA ASP A 82 -10.31 -2.31 -8.77
C ASP A 82 -8.91 -1.91 -9.25
N THR A 83 -8.41 -0.74 -8.86
CA THR A 83 -7.02 -0.32 -9.08
C THR A 83 -6.01 -1.30 -8.48
N GLN A 84 -6.28 -1.87 -7.30
CA GLN A 84 -5.38 -2.88 -6.72
C GLN A 84 -5.26 -4.12 -7.62
N ARG A 85 -6.36 -4.58 -8.22
CA ARG A 85 -6.32 -5.72 -9.14
C ARG A 85 -5.60 -5.40 -10.43
N GLU A 86 -5.72 -4.17 -10.92
CA GLU A 86 -5.01 -3.71 -12.11
C GLU A 86 -3.52 -3.56 -11.83
N LEU A 87 -3.15 -3.02 -10.67
CA LEU A 87 -1.75 -2.90 -10.25
C LEU A 87 -1.01 -4.24 -10.30
N ASP A 88 -1.66 -5.33 -9.86
CA ASP A 88 -1.10 -6.69 -9.88
C ASP A 88 -0.83 -7.23 -11.30
N THR A 89 -1.37 -6.61 -12.34
CA THR A 89 -1.17 -7.02 -13.75
C THR A 89 -0.23 -6.10 -14.53
N LEU A 90 0.18 -4.97 -13.95
CA LEU A 90 1.07 -4.02 -14.60
C LEU A 90 2.51 -4.52 -14.65
N THR A 91 3.19 -4.19 -15.74
CA THR A 91 4.65 -4.32 -15.85
C THR A 91 5.36 -3.23 -15.06
N CYS A 92 6.64 -3.44 -14.75
CA CYS A 92 7.41 -2.41 -14.03
C CYS A 92 7.52 -1.08 -14.77
N ASP A 93 7.57 -1.10 -16.11
CA ASP A 93 7.58 0.11 -16.92
C ASP A 93 6.25 0.87 -16.77
N GLU A 94 5.12 0.16 -16.74
CA GLU A 94 3.80 0.76 -16.51
C GLU A 94 3.62 1.28 -15.09
N VAL A 95 4.09 0.54 -14.07
CA VAL A 95 4.09 1.01 -12.68
C VAL A 95 4.90 2.29 -12.53
N LEU A 96 6.08 2.36 -13.12
CA LEU A 96 6.93 3.56 -13.08
C LEU A 96 6.35 4.71 -13.91
N ALA A 97 5.66 4.43 -15.01
CA ALA A 97 4.97 5.46 -15.78
C ALA A 97 3.80 6.10 -15.01
N LEU A 98 3.10 5.33 -14.18
CA LEU A 98 1.95 5.81 -13.40
C LEU A 98 2.33 6.43 -12.05
N TYR A 99 3.30 5.84 -11.35
CA TYR A 99 3.61 6.16 -9.96
C TYR A 99 5.07 6.57 -9.73
N GLY A 100 5.89 6.61 -10.80
CA GLY A 100 7.24 7.15 -10.76
C GLY A 100 7.27 8.68 -10.64
N PRO A 101 8.46 9.29 -10.70
CA PRO A 101 8.59 10.74 -10.68
C PRO A 101 7.91 11.32 -11.93
N THR A 102 6.99 12.25 -11.74
CA THR A 102 6.53 13.12 -12.82
C THR A 102 7.61 14.17 -13.08
N GLU A 103 8.19 14.17 -14.28
CA GLU A 103 9.15 15.19 -14.74
C GLU A 103 8.60 16.63 -14.64
#